data_AF-A0A7Y1VBF6-F1
#
_entry.id   AF-A0A7Y1VBF6-F1
#
_cell.length_a   1.000
_cell.length_b   1.000
_cell.length_c   1.000
_cell.angle_alpha   90.00
_cell.angle_beta   90.00
_cell.angle_gamma   90.00
#
_symmetry.space_group_name_H-M   'P 1'
#
loop_
_entity.id
_entity.type
_entity.pdbx_description
1 polymer ?
#
loop_
_entity_poly.entity_id
_entity_poly.type
_entity_poly.pdbx_seq_one_letter_code
_entity_poly.pdbx_strand_id
1 'polypeptide(L)'
;MGNPIENPYYNIFIIFICGVIFWVASINSIKFSAQTGVFVYIYLPLISAAMVMVLYLLSRLLIKRYSWIITLVGGLALLTAGIATYFNYL
;
A
#
# COMPACT_ATOMS: atom_id res chain seq x y z
N MET A 1 14.24 -25.09 1.61
CA MET A 1 13.41 -24.01 1.04
C MET A 1 13.25 -22.96 2.12
N GLY A 2 13.87 -21.77 1.97
CA GLY A 2 13.81 -20.72 3.00
C GLY A 2 12.41 -20.14 3.11
N ASN A 3 12.04 -19.66 4.31
CA ASN A 3 10.70 -19.11 4.56
C ASN A 3 10.39 -17.98 3.56
N PRO A 4 9.28 -18.04 2.81
CA PRO A 4 8.93 -17.01 1.81
C PRO A 4 8.73 -15.63 2.43
N ILE A 5 8.41 -15.58 3.72
CA ILE A 5 8.23 -14.36 4.54
C ILE A 5 9.55 -13.58 4.72
N GLU A 6 10.68 -14.29 4.73
CA GLU A 6 12.00 -13.66 4.89
C GLU A 6 12.59 -13.20 3.55
N ASN A 7 11.99 -13.59 2.42
CA ASN A 7 12.48 -13.21 1.12
C ASN A 7 12.12 -11.73 0.83
N PRO A 8 13.14 -10.87 0.66
CA PRO A 8 12.90 -9.44 0.49
C PRO A 8 12.15 -9.09 -0.80
N TYR A 9 12.32 -9.88 -1.86
CA TYR A 9 11.65 -9.66 -3.13
C TYR A 9 10.16 -9.94 -3.02
N TYR A 10 9.77 -10.99 -2.27
CA TYR A 10 8.36 -11.29 -2.00
C TYR A 10 7.69 -10.17 -1.20
N ASN A 11 8.35 -9.65 -0.18
CA ASN A 11 7.81 -8.57 0.63
C ASN A 11 7.59 -7.27 -0.18
N ILE A 12 8.57 -6.90 -1.02
CA ILE A 12 8.44 -5.75 -1.94
C ILE A 12 7.29 -5.97 -2.91
N PHE A 13 7.17 -7.18 -3.47
CA PHE A 13 6.11 -7.54 -4.39
C PHE A 13 4.72 -7.46 -3.74
N ILE A 14 4.57 -7.92 -2.49
CA ILE A 14 3.31 -7.81 -1.73
C ILE A 14 2.92 -6.35 -1.52
N ILE A 15 3.85 -5.51 -1.04
CA ILE A 15 3.58 -4.07 -0.83
C ILE A 15 3.18 -3.40 -2.14
N PHE A 16 3.87 -3.74 -3.24
CA PHE A 16 3.56 -3.22 -4.57
C PHE A 16 2.15 -3.61 -5.03
N ILE A 17 1.78 -4.89 -4.91
CA ILE A 17 0.43 -5.37 -5.25
C ILE A 17 -0.63 -4.67 -4.38
N CYS A 18 -0.43 -4.59 -3.06
CA CYS A 18 -1.35 -3.91 -2.16
C CYS A 18 -1.52 -2.43 -2.55
N GLY A 19 -0.43 -1.76 -2.92
CA GLY A 19 -0.46 -0.38 -3.41
C GLY A 19 -1.23 -0.21 -4.71
N VAL A 20 -1.04 -1.12 -5.68
CA VAL A 20 -1.78 -1.13 -6.95
C VAL A 20 -3.27 -1.35 -6.70
N ILE A 21 -3.64 -2.32 -5.85
CA ILE A 21 -5.04 -2.58 -5.50
C ILE A 21 -5.67 -1.34 -4.86
N PHE A 22 -4.97 -0.69 -3.92
CA PHE A 22 -5.45 0.53 -3.29
C PHE A 22 -5.67 1.66 -4.30
N TRP A 23 -4.72 1.85 -5.22
CA TRP A 23 -4.80 2.87 -6.26
C TRP A 23 -5.97 2.62 -7.22
N VAL A 24 -6.16 1.38 -7.67
CA VAL A 24 -7.29 0.99 -8.52
C VAL A 24 -8.62 1.19 -7.80
N ALA A 25 -8.73 0.78 -6.52
CA ALA A 25 -9.93 1.00 -5.72
C ALA A 25 -10.26 2.49 -5.55
N SER A 26 -9.23 3.32 -5.40
CA SER A 26 -9.38 4.77 -5.26
C SER A 26 -9.80 5.44 -6.57
N ILE A 27 -9.26 5.02 -7.73
CA ILE A 27 -9.66 5.59 -9.03
C ILE A 27 -11.11 5.24 -9.37
N ASN A 28 -11.55 4.01 -9.08
CA ASN A 28 -12.92 3.58 -9.36
C ASN A 28 -13.97 4.28 -8.49
N SER A 29 -13.57 4.93 -7.39
CA SER A 29 -14.46 5.74 -6.55
C SER A 29 -14.53 7.23 -6.95
N ILE A 30 -13.79 7.65 -7.99
CA ILE A 30 -13.82 9.03 -8.49
C ILE A 30 -15.17 9.33 -9.17
N LYS A 31 -16.02 10.12 -8.50
CA LYS A 31 -16.99 10.95 -9.21
C LYS A 31 -16.22 12.15 -9.76
N PHE A 32 -16.19 12.32 -11.09
CA PHE A 32 -15.43 13.34 -11.85
C PHE A 32 -15.89 14.79 -11.60
N SER A 33 -16.18 15.22 -10.35
CA SER A 33 -16.81 16.52 -10.08
C SER A 33 -15.94 17.57 -9.40
N ALA A 34 -14.68 17.30 -9.03
CA ALA A 34 -13.79 18.35 -8.49
C ALA A 34 -12.31 18.03 -8.67
N GLN A 35 -11.50 19.06 -8.97
CA GLN A 35 -10.02 19.01 -9.01
C GLN A 35 -9.43 18.42 -7.72
N THR A 36 -10.07 18.67 -6.57
CA THR A 36 -9.70 18.12 -5.27
C THR A 36 -9.86 16.60 -5.19
N GLY A 37 -10.82 16.02 -5.91
CA GLY A 37 -11.03 14.58 -5.99
C GLY A 37 -9.84 13.90 -6.66
N VAL A 38 -9.37 14.44 -7.80
CA VAL A 38 -8.23 13.88 -8.53
C VAL A 38 -7.00 13.74 -7.63
N PHE A 39 -6.73 14.74 -6.77
CA PHE A 39 -5.59 14.66 -5.86
C PHE A 39 -5.73 13.56 -4.82
N VAL A 40 -6.89 13.48 -4.16
CA VAL A 40 -7.16 12.53 -3.08
C VAL A 40 -7.23 11.09 -3.60
N TYR A 41 -7.78 10.85 -4.78
CA TYR A 41 -7.98 9.48 -5.28
C TYR A 41 -6.83 8.94 -6.15
N ILE A 42 -6.01 9.82 -6.73
CA ILE A 42 -4.89 9.38 -7.59
C ILE A 42 -3.57 9.46 -6.85
N TYR A 43 -3.25 10.61 -6.24
CA TYR A 43 -1.93 10.83 -5.67
C TYR A 43 -1.79 10.31 -4.24
N LEU A 44 -2.82 10.45 -3.40
CA LEU A 44 -2.76 9.98 -2.00
C LEU A 44 -2.50 8.45 -1.89
N PRO A 45 -3.14 7.58 -2.69
CA PRO A 45 -2.84 6.15 -2.67
C PRO A 45 -1.39 5.84 -3.10
N LEU A 46 -0.90 6.52 -4.15
CA LEU A 46 0.48 6.36 -4.61
C LEU A 46 1.50 6.79 -3.55
N ILE A 47 1.28 7.95 -2.92
CA ILE A 47 2.16 8.46 -1.86
C ILE A 47 2.16 7.50 -0.67
N SER A 48 0.98 7.01 -0.24
CA SER A 48 0.90 6.07 0.88
C SER A 48 1.61 4.74 0.59
N ALA A 49 1.46 4.17 -0.62
CA ALA A 49 2.15 2.97 -1.04
C ALA A 49 3.67 3.17 -1.08
N ALA A 50 4.12 4.32 -1.60
CA ALA A 50 5.53 4.70 -1.59
C ALA A 50 6.08 4.84 -0.16
N MET A 51 5.33 5.46 0.76
CA MET A 51 5.73 5.58 2.17
C MET A 51 5.85 4.21 2.84
N VAL A 52 4.92 3.29 2.62
CA VAL A 52 5.00 1.91 3.15
C VAL A 52 6.23 1.19 2.60
N MET A 53 6.53 1.36 1.31
CA MET A 53 7.72 0.78 0.70
C MET A 53 9.02 1.36 1.30
N VAL A 54 9.08 2.68 1.52
CA VAL A 54 10.21 3.33 2.19
C VAL A 54 10.37 2.85 3.63
N LEU A 55 9.28 2.76 4.39
CA LEU A 55 9.29 2.23 5.77
C LEU A 55 9.78 0.78 5.82
N TYR A 56 9.36 -0.06 4.87
CA TYR A 56 9.86 -1.42 4.74
C TYR A 56 11.38 -1.45 4.46
N LEU A 57 11.87 -0.63 3.53
CA LEU A 57 13.29 -0.55 3.20
C LEU A 57 14.12 -0.07 4.41
N LEU A 58 13.66 0.97 5.10
CA LEU A 58 14.29 1.50 6.31
C LEU A 58 14.32 0.46 7.43
N SER A 59 13.21 -0.23 7.67
CA SER A 59 13.18 -1.30 8.67
C SER A 59 14.05 -2.48 8.29
N ARG A 60 14.17 -2.81 7.00
CA ARG A 60 15.09 -3.85 6.56
C ARG A 60 16.54 -3.45 6.76
N LEU A 61 16.87 -2.17 6.59
CA LEU A 61 18.20 -1.62 6.88
C LEU A 61 18.53 -1.70 8.37
N LEU A 62 17.60 -1.30 9.24
CA LEU A 62 17.81 -1.23 10.70
C LEU A 62 17.64 -2.59 11.40
N ILE A 63 16.64 -3.37 11.01
CA ILE A 63 16.15 -4.57 11.70
C ILE A 63 15.74 -5.64 10.67
N LYS A 64 16.75 -6.33 10.10
CA LYS A 64 16.55 -7.37 9.06
C LYS A 64 15.61 -8.51 9.48
N ARG A 65 15.55 -8.84 10.77
CA ARG A 65 14.80 -10.01 11.29
C ARG A 65 13.28 -9.80 11.36
N TYR A 66 12.83 -8.55 11.43
CA TYR A 66 11.41 -8.20 11.64
C TYR A 66 10.81 -7.35 10.52
N SER A 67 11.54 -7.13 9.42
CA SER A 67 11.07 -6.31 8.30
C SER A 67 9.79 -6.84 7.65
N TRP A 68 9.52 -8.15 7.76
CA TRP A 68 8.30 -8.78 7.26
C TRP A 68 7.03 -8.31 8.00
N ILE A 69 7.15 -7.88 9.25
CA ILE A 69 6.01 -7.36 10.03
C ILE A 69 5.47 -6.09 9.38
N ILE A 70 6.35 -5.22 8.87
CA ILE A 70 5.95 -4.00 8.19
C ILE A 70 5.29 -4.29 6.86
N THR A 71 5.72 -5.35 6.15
CA THR A 71 5.00 -5.83 4.96
C THR A 71 3.56 -6.18 5.29
N LEU A 72 3.33 -6.93 6.37
CA LEU A 72 1.98 -7.32 6.79
C LEU A 72 1.16 -6.13 7.27
N VAL A 73 1.70 -5.33 8.19
CA VAL A 73 0.99 -4.17 8.76
C VAL A 73 0.72 -3.13 7.68
N GLY A 74 1.72 -2.81 6.86
CA GLY A 74 1.58 -1.86 5.75
C GLY A 74 0.67 -2.36 4.64
N GLY A 75 0.78 -3.64 4.26
CA GLY A 75 -0.11 -4.26 3.27
C GLY A 75 -1.57 -4.29 3.75
N LEU A 76 -1.82 -4.69 5.00
CA LEU A 76 -3.15 -4.66 5.61
C LEU A 76 -3.70 -3.23 5.68
N ALA A 77 -2.87 -2.24 6.05
CA ALA A 77 -3.28 -0.84 6.10
C ALA A 77 -3.67 -0.29 4.72
N LEU A 78 -2.92 -0.64 3.67
CA LEU A 78 -3.25 -0.25 2.29
C LEU A 78 -4.55 -0.92 1.81
N LEU A 79 -4.75 -2.19 2.15
CA LEU A 79 -5.97 -2.92 1.81
C LEU A 79 -7.20 -2.38 2.56
N THR A 80 -7.10 -2.13 3.87
CA THR A 80 -8.20 -1.55 4.64
C THR A 80 -8.52 -0.14 4.19
N ALA A 81 -7.50 0.68 3.88
CA ALA A 81 -7.70 2.00 3.29
C ALA A 81 -8.41 1.90 1.94
N GLY A 82 -8.01 0.97 1.06
CA GLY A 82 -8.66 0.79 -0.24
C GLY A 82 -10.11 0.31 -0.15
N ILE A 83 -10.39 -0.63 0.74
CA ILE A 83 -11.76 -1.06 1.02
C ILE A 83 -12.57 0.12 1.57
N ALA A 84 -12.04 0.86 2.54
CA ALA A 84 -12.72 2.02 3.13
C ALA A 84 -13.02 3.11 2.09
N THR A 85 -12.07 3.40 1.19
CA THR A 85 -12.28 4.37 0.10
C THR A 85 -13.31 3.87 -0.91
N TYR A 86 -13.31 2.58 -1.24
CA TYR A 86 -14.29 2.00 -2.14
C TYR A 86 -15.72 2.04 -1.57
N PHE A 87 -15.90 1.68 -0.28
CA PHE A 87 -17.21 1.61 0.36
C PHE A 87 -17.74 2.94 0.90
N ASN A 88 -16.90 3.90 1.32
CA ASN A 88 -17.38 5.23 1.74
C ASN A 88 -17.89 6.10 0.57
N TYR A 89 -17.66 5.69 -0.68
CA TYR A 89 -18.07 6.43 -1.88
C TYR A 89 -19.19 5.77 -2.70
N LEU A 90 -19.64 4.56 -2.32
CA LEU A 90 -20.85 3.90 -2.80
C LEU A 90 -22.06 4.33 -1.96
#